data_AF-A0A7W0LIS9-F1
#
_entry.id   AF-A0A7W0LIS9-F1
#
_cell.length_a   1.000
_cell.length_b   1.000
_cell.length_c   1.000
_cell.angle_alpha   90.00
_cell.angle_beta   90.00
_cell.angle_gamma   90.00
#
_symmetry.space_group_name_H-M   'P 1'
#
loop_
_entity.id
_entity.type
_entity.pdbx_description
1 polymer ?
#
loop_
_entity_poly.entity_id
_entity_poly.type
_entity_poly.pdbx_seq_one_letter_code
_entity_poly.pdbx_strand_id
1 'polypeptide(L)'
;AEVVKGRRVAATVGAMVVPGSQQVAAQAEREGLDRVFREAGFDWRSAGCSMCLGMNPDTLAPGERCASTSNRNFEGRQGRGGRTHLVSPRMAAAAAVEGRFVDIREWEGARSAPVQSRRDVEEDGQDAGPDAPRG
;
A
#
# COMPACT_ATOMS: atom_id res chain seq x y z
N ALA A 1 0.26 -1.40 9.73
CA ALA A 1 1.30 -1.99 10.62
C ALA A 1 1.08 -3.48 10.87
N GLU A 2 -0.16 -4.00 10.87
CA GLU A 2 -0.48 -5.42 11.14
C GLU A 2 0.33 -6.42 10.30
N VAL A 3 0.50 -6.12 9.01
CA VAL A 3 1.31 -6.88 8.05
C VAL A 3 2.77 -7.05 8.52
N VAL A 4 3.31 -6.06 9.24
CA VAL A 4 4.73 -5.94 9.58
C VAL A 4 5.01 -6.34 11.04
N LYS A 5 4.01 -6.29 11.91
CA LYS A 5 4.16 -6.52 13.35
C LYS A 5 4.81 -7.89 13.62
N GLY A 6 5.92 -7.89 14.36
CA GLY A 6 6.67 -9.10 14.71
C GLY A 6 7.49 -9.71 13.56
N ARG A 7 7.55 -9.05 12.40
CA ARG A 7 8.36 -9.44 11.24
C ARG A 7 9.50 -8.45 11.04
N ARG A 8 10.46 -8.78 10.16
CA ARG A 8 11.57 -7.89 9.80
C ARG A 8 11.66 -7.73 8.29
N VAL A 9 12.11 -6.57 7.85
CA VAL A 9 12.48 -6.27 6.47
C VAL A 9 13.62 -7.20 6.05
N ALA A 10 13.55 -7.74 4.83
CA ALA A 10 14.59 -8.59 4.29
C ALA A 10 15.90 -7.81 4.14
N ALA A 11 17.03 -8.43 4.47
CA ALA A 11 18.35 -7.79 4.41
C ALA A 11 18.76 -7.33 3.00
N THR A 12 18.09 -7.82 1.96
CA THR A 12 18.35 -7.49 0.55
C THR A 12 17.63 -6.23 0.06
N VAL A 13 16.75 -5.62 0.87
CA VAL A 13 15.97 -4.44 0.47
C VAL A 13 16.01 -3.33 1.52
N GLY A 14 16.01 -2.09 1.06
CA GLY A 14 15.69 -0.94 1.91
C GLY A 14 14.18 -0.72 1.98
N ALA A 15 13.67 -0.32 3.14
CA ALA A 15 12.26 -0.02 3.33
C ALA A 15 12.08 1.26 4.15
N MET A 16 11.13 2.10 3.75
CA MET A 16 10.85 3.36 4.43
C MET A 16 9.36 3.64 4.52
N VAL A 17 8.96 4.41 5.54
CA VAL A 17 7.61 4.94 5.73
C VAL A 17 7.70 6.44 5.85
N VAL A 18 6.94 7.13 5.00
CA VAL A 18 6.86 8.59 4.97
C VAL A 18 5.39 8.98 5.19
N PRO A 19 5.03 9.56 6.34
CA PRO A 19 3.66 10.01 6.59
C PRO A 19 3.22 11.09 5.60
N GLY A 20 1.96 11.06 5.18
CA GLY A 20 1.43 12.04 4.22
C GLY A 20 1.24 13.45 4.77
N SER A 21 1.20 13.61 6.09
CA SER A 21 1.12 14.91 6.77
C SER A 21 1.68 14.85 8.19
N GLN A 22 2.01 16.01 8.76
CA GLN A 22 2.47 16.11 10.14
C GLN A 22 1.41 15.65 11.16
N GLN A 23 0.12 15.90 10.88
CA GLN A 23 -0.98 15.44 11.72
C GLN A 23 -1.08 13.91 11.74
N VAL A 24 -0.94 13.27 10.58
CA VAL A 24 -0.94 11.79 10.47
C VAL A 24 0.30 11.21 11.15
N ALA A 25 1.48 11.84 10.99
CA ALA A 25 2.69 11.42 11.67
C ALA A 25 2.51 11.42 13.19
N ALA A 26 2.07 12.55 13.75
CA ALA A 26 1.85 12.70 15.19
C ALA A 26 0.81 11.71 15.72
N GLN A 27 -0.25 11.43 14.94
CA GLN A 27 -1.24 10.42 15.31
C GLN A 27 -0.61 9.02 15.33
N ALA A 28 0.09 8.62 14.27
CA ALA A 28 0.72 7.32 14.17
C ALA A 28 1.75 7.09 15.28
N GLU A 29 2.47 8.13 15.69
CA GLU A 29 3.42 8.11 16.80
C GLU A 29 2.73 7.95 18.16
N ARG A 30 1.61 8.64 18.39
CA ARG A 30 0.79 8.43 19.60
C ARG A 30 0.22 7.02 19.69
N GLU A 31 -0.13 6.43 18.55
CA GLU A 31 -0.61 5.04 18.44
C GLU A 31 0.54 4.02 18.49
N GLY A 32 1.81 4.46 18.49
CA GLY A 32 3.00 3.61 18.53
C GLY A 32 3.29 2.86 17.23
N LEU A 33 2.67 3.25 16.12
CA LEU A 33 2.88 2.61 14.81
C LEU A 33 4.30 2.84 14.29
N ASP A 34 4.87 4.00 14.57
CA ASP A 34 6.25 4.37 14.26
C ASP A 34 7.26 3.38 14.86
N ARG A 35 7.01 2.92 16.09
CA ARG A 35 7.84 1.91 16.77
C ARG A 35 7.74 0.56 16.08
N VAL A 36 6.52 0.12 15.74
CA VAL A 36 6.31 -1.14 15.01
C VAL A 36 7.08 -1.17 13.69
N PHE A 37 7.07 -0.06 12.95
CA PHE A 37 7.81 0.04 11.69
C PHE A 37 9.33 0.06 11.92
N ARG A 38 9.84 0.85 12.88
CA ARG A 38 11.27 0.89 13.18
C ARG A 38 11.81 -0.44 13.69
N GLU A 39 11.08 -1.13 14.55
CA GLU A 39 11.44 -2.46 15.07
C GLU A 39 11.55 -3.51 13.96
N ALA A 40 10.70 -3.39 12.92
CA ALA A 40 10.77 -4.24 11.75
C ALA A 40 11.91 -3.84 10.78
N GLY A 41 12.58 -2.71 10.99
CA GLY A 41 13.68 -2.24 10.14
C GLY A 41 13.26 -1.26 9.04
N PHE A 42 12.05 -0.69 9.11
CA PHE A 42 11.70 0.43 8.24
C PHE A 42 12.33 1.73 8.76
N ASP A 43 12.79 2.55 7.83
CA ASP A 43 13.17 3.93 8.09
C ASP A 43 11.90 4.80 8.22
N TRP A 44 11.63 5.30 9.43
CA TRP A 44 10.50 6.20 9.71
C TRP A 44 10.90 7.65 9.50
N ARG A 45 10.34 8.28 8.47
CA ARG A 45 10.77 9.60 7.99
C ARG A 45 9.81 10.72 8.39
N SER A 46 10.31 11.95 8.33
CA SER A 46 9.48 13.15 8.47
C SER A 46 8.39 13.18 7.41
N ALA A 47 7.21 13.69 7.76
CA ALA A 47 6.10 13.79 6.82
C ALA A 47 6.48 14.60 5.56
N GLY A 48 6.06 14.11 4.39
CA GLY A 48 6.39 14.75 3.12
C GLY A 48 6.15 13.85 1.91
N CYS A 49 6.58 14.33 0.76
CA CYS A 49 6.36 13.64 -0.52
C CYS A 49 7.43 12.59 -0.85
N SER A 50 8.58 12.58 -0.15
CA SER A 50 9.74 11.71 -0.40
C SER A 50 10.06 11.63 -1.92
N MET A 51 10.26 10.43 -2.47
CA MET A 51 10.60 10.15 -3.88
C MET A 51 9.58 10.71 -4.89
N CYS A 52 8.43 11.25 -4.48
CA CYS A 52 7.36 11.65 -5.38
C CYS A 52 7.80 12.69 -6.42
N LEU A 53 8.82 13.53 -6.21
CA LEU A 53 9.32 14.46 -7.25
C LEU A 53 10.81 14.30 -7.57
N GLY A 54 11.54 13.42 -6.87
CA GLY A 54 12.98 13.23 -7.06
C GLY A 54 13.84 14.47 -6.75
N MET A 55 13.30 15.46 -6.02
CA MET A 55 14.01 16.68 -5.62
C MET A 55 14.64 16.59 -4.23
N ASN A 56 14.40 15.48 -3.54
CA ASN A 56 14.94 15.14 -2.24
C ASN A 56 15.99 14.03 -2.42
N PRO A 57 16.80 13.68 -1.40
CA PRO A 57 17.86 12.68 -1.54
C PRO A 57 17.35 11.25 -1.76
N ASP A 58 16.02 11.06 -1.77
CA ASP A 58 15.40 9.75 -1.96
C ASP A 58 15.26 9.52 -3.46
N THR A 59 16.21 8.78 -4.01
CA THR A 59 16.24 8.45 -5.42
C THR A 59 16.74 7.02 -5.60
N LEU A 60 16.14 6.33 -6.55
CA LEU A 60 16.62 5.04 -7.04
C LEU A 60 17.91 5.25 -7.83
N ALA A 61 18.87 4.33 -7.62
CA ALA A 61 20.03 4.22 -8.49
C ALA A 61 19.65 3.53 -9.82
N PRO A 62 20.45 3.72 -10.88
CA PRO A 62 20.23 3.01 -12.14
C PRO A 62 20.18 1.49 -11.94
N GLY A 63 19.14 0.85 -12.48
CA GLY A 63 18.91 -0.59 -12.36
C GLY A 63 18.14 -1.02 -11.11
N GLU A 64 17.97 -0.15 -10.11
CA GLU A 64 17.18 -0.45 -8.92
C GLU A 64 15.68 -0.54 -9.22
N ARG A 65 14.99 -1.27 -8.35
CA ARG A 65 13.54 -1.50 -8.42
C ARG A 65 12.88 -1.09 -7.12
N CYS A 66 11.73 -0.43 -7.23
CA CYS A 66 10.94 0.00 -6.08
C CYS A 66 9.50 -0.52 -6.16
N ALA A 67 8.99 -1.03 -5.04
CA ALA A 67 7.57 -1.20 -4.80
C ALA A 67 7.07 0.06 -4.07
N SER A 68 6.29 0.90 -4.75
CA SER A 68 5.89 2.23 -4.25
C SER A 68 4.38 2.33 -4.10
N THR A 69 3.94 3.00 -3.03
CA THR A 69 2.54 3.38 -2.83
C THR A 69 2.25 4.78 -3.39
N SER A 70 3.14 5.34 -4.21
CA SER A 70 2.88 6.57 -4.96
C SER A 70 1.80 6.34 -6.02
N ASN A 71 1.38 7.42 -6.70
CA ASN A 71 0.40 7.37 -7.77
C ASN A 71 0.99 7.47 -9.18
N ARG A 72 2.33 7.53 -9.30
CA ARG A 72 3.05 7.79 -10.57
C ARG A 72 4.36 7.01 -10.61
N ASN A 73 4.65 6.39 -11.75
CA ASN A 73 5.84 5.56 -11.98
C ASN A 73 6.47 5.72 -13.38
N PHE A 74 6.27 6.85 -14.05
CA PHE A 74 6.93 7.08 -15.35
C PHE A 74 8.46 7.13 -15.21
N GLU A 75 9.15 6.87 -16.32
CA GLU A 75 10.61 6.76 -16.36
C GLU A 75 11.31 8.00 -15.78
N GLY A 76 12.31 7.78 -14.93
CA GLY A 76 13.10 8.84 -14.30
C GLY A 76 12.41 9.53 -13.11
N ARG A 77 11.13 9.25 -12.83
CA ARG A 77 10.37 9.97 -11.80
C ARG A 77 10.94 9.84 -10.39
N GLN A 78 11.38 8.65 -10.02
CA GLN A 78 11.93 8.34 -8.70
C GLN A 78 13.44 8.08 -8.76
N GLY A 79 14.08 8.43 -9.87
CA GLY A 79 15.49 8.12 -10.13
C GLY A 79 15.71 7.69 -11.58
N ARG A 80 16.75 8.24 -12.22
CA ARG A 80 17.08 7.94 -13.61
C ARG A 80 17.55 6.50 -13.75
N GLY A 81 16.93 5.74 -14.66
CA GLY A 81 17.25 4.33 -14.90
C GLY A 81 16.72 3.35 -13.84
N GLY A 82 16.00 3.84 -12.82
CA GLY A 82 15.26 3.00 -11.87
C GLY A 82 13.88 2.61 -12.40
N ARG A 83 13.28 1.54 -11.84
CA ARG A 83 11.92 1.10 -12.19
C ARG A 83 11.02 1.02 -10.97
N THR A 84 9.88 1.71 -11.03
CA THR A 84 8.88 1.67 -9.97
C THR A 84 7.65 0.85 -10.38
N HIS A 85 7.21 0.02 -9.46
CA HIS A 85 5.94 -0.70 -9.49
C HIS A 85 4.98 -0.05 -8.50
N LEU A 86 3.81 0.39 -8.98
CA LEU A 86 2.77 0.94 -8.10
C LEU A 86 2.01 -0.19 -7.44
N VAL A 87 1.95 -0.18 -6.12
CA VAL A 87 1.34 -1.23 -5.31
C VAL A 87 0.56 -0.67 -4.14
N SER A 88 -0.34 -1.47 -3.56
CA SER A 88 -1.02 -1.10 -2.32
C SER A 88 -0.05 -1.08 -1.12
N PRO A 89 -0.38 -0.36 -0.03
CA PRO A 89 0.42 -0.40 1.20
C PRO A 89 0.64 -1.81 1.75
N ARG A 90 -0.38 -2.68 1.61
CA ARG A 90 -0.29 -4.08 2.03
C ARG A 90 0.79 -4.83 1.24
N MET A 91 0.78 -4.70 -0.09
CA MET A 91 1.75 -5.35 -0.98
C MET A 91 3.16 -4.79 -0.77
N ALA A 92 3.32 -3.47 -0.61
CA ALA A 92 4.62 -2.86 -0.33
C ALA A 92 5.22 -3.43 0.97
N ALA A 93 4.43 -3.51 2.03
CA ALA A 93 4.87 -4.06 3.31
C ALA A 93 5.19 -5.56 3.24
N ALA A 94 4.39 -6.37 2.52
CA ALA A 94 4.69 -7.78 2.30
C ALA A 94 5.99 -7.96 1.49
N ALA A 95 6.18 -7.18 0.42
CA ALA A 95 7.39 -7.23 -0.40
C ALA A 95 8.65 -6.82 0.38
N ALA A 96 8.53 -5.85 1.29
CA ALA A 96 9.63 -5.43 2.15
C ALA A 96 10.08 -6.56 3.11
N VAL A 97 9.13 -7.32 3.65
CA VAL A 97 9.43 -8.48 4.51
C VAL A 97 10.04 -9.63 3.71
N GLU A 98 9.54 -9.89 2.51
CA GLU A 98 9.94 -11.04 1.68
C GLU A 98 11.17 -10.78 0.79
N GLY A 99 11.55 -9.52 0.63
CA GLY A 99 12.62 -9.08 -0.27
C GLY A 99 12.29 -9.22 -1.76
N ARG A 100 11.02 -9.53 -2.11
CA ARG A 100 10.53 -9.73 -3.47
C ARG A 100 9.00 -9.59 -3.52
N PHE A 101 8.43 -9.52 -4.72
CA PHE A 101 6.98 -9.63 -4.87
C PHE A 101 6.46 -11.02 -4.52
N VAL A 102 5.30 -11.02 -3.88
CA VAL A 102 4.57 -12.20 -3.43
C VAL A 102 3.08 -12.03 -3.73
N ASP A 103 2.35 -13.15 -3.79
CA ASP A 103 0.90 -13.09 -3.88
C ASP A 103 0.30 -12.72 -2.51
N ILE A 104 -0.23 -11.51 -2.40
CA ILE A 104 -0.80 -11.00 -1.15
C ILE A 104 -2.09 -11.67 -0.72
N ARG A 105 -2.69 -12.50 -1.58
CA ARG A 105 -3.91 -13.26 -1.25
C ARG A 105 -3.58 -14.47 -0.39
N GLU A 106 -2.40 -15.02 -0.59
CA GLU A 106 -1.92 -16.24 0.08
C GLU A 106 -0.95 -15.92 1.24
N TRP A 107 -0.49 -14.67 1.34
CA TRP A 107 0.48 -14.26 2.33
C TRP A 107 -0.14 -14.10 3.73
N GLU A 108 0.26 -14.88 4.73
CA GLU A 108 -0.39 -15.10 6.06
C GLU A 108 -0.91 -13.88 6.86
N GLY A 109 -0.57 -12.64 6.48
CA GLY A 109 -1.30 -11.43 6.90
C GLY A 109 -2.59 -11.14 6.10
N ALA A 110 -3.02 -12.07 5.24
CA ALA A 110 -4.04 -11.91 4.18
C ALA A 110 -5.49 -12.16 4.58
N ARG A 111 -5.83 -12.40 5.86
CA ARG A 111 -7.24 -12.49 6.27
C ARG A 111 -7.92 -11.10 6.27
N SER A 112 -8.03 -10.49 5.10
CA SER A 112 -9.12 -9.56 4.79
C SER A 112 -10.25 -10.38 4.20
N ALA A 113 -11.49 -10.07 4.57
CA ALA A 113 -12.70 -10.72 4.04
C ALA A 113 -12.62 -10.87 2.50
N PRO A 114 -13.15 -11.98 1.94
CA PRO A 114 -13.08 -12.23 0.51
C PRO A 114 -13.66 -11.04 -0.26
N VAL A 115 -12.92 -10.55 -1.25
CA VAL A 115 -13.44 -9.58 -2.21
C VAL A 115 -14.53 -10.31 -3.00
N GLN A 116 -15.80 -9.91 -2.84
CA GLN A 116 -16.88 -10.48 -3.62
C GLN A 116 -16.61 -10.19 -5.10
N SER A 117 -16.47 -11.25 -5.90
CA SER A 117 -16.35 -11.13 -7.34
C SER A 117 -17.65 -10.56 -7.90
N ARG A 118 -17.56 -9.58 -8.80
CA ARG A 118 -18.70 -8.98 -9.52
C ARG A 118 -19.36 -9.95 -10.51
N ARG A 119 -19.77 -11.14 -10.08
CA ARG A 119 -20.46 -12.13 -10.91
C ARG A 119 -21.85 -12.54 -10.42
N ASP A 120 -22.35 -11.92 -9.35
CA ASP A 120 -23.68 -12.24 -8.81
C ASP A 120 -24.53 -10.96 -8.71
N VAL A 121 -24.76 -10.29 -9.84
CA VAL A 121 -25.97 -9.48 -10.01
C VAL A 121 -26.93 -10.38 -10.76
N GLU A 122 -27.68 -11.19 -10.02
CA GLU A 122 -28.85 -11.87 -10.55
C GLU A 122 -29.92 -10.81 -10.85
N GLU A 123 -30.37 -10.78 -12.10
CA GLU A 123 -31.55 -10.06 -12.55
C GLU A 123 -32.80 -10.76 -12.02
N ASP A 124 -33.35 -10.29 -10.90
CA ASP A 124 -34.70 -10.61 -10.43
C ASP A 124 -35.28 -9.31 -9.85
N GLY A 125 -36.45 -8.78 -10.21
CA GLY A 125 -37.52 -9.23 -11.08
C GLY A 125 -38.65 -8.19 -11.05
N GLN A 126 -39.52 -8.28 -12.06
CA GLN A 126 -40.90 -7.78 -12.16
C GLN A 126 -41.28 -6.38 -11.65
N ASP A 127 -41.51 -5.49 -12.63
CA ASP A 127 -42.48 -4.39 -12.57
C ASP A 127 -43.91 -4.96 -12.41
N ALA A 128 -44.50 -4.77 -11.23
CA ALA A 128 -45.91 -5.04 -10.96
C ALA A 128 -46.63 -3.70 -10.74
N GLY A 129 -47.38 -3.26 -11.76
CA GLY A 129 -48.18 -2.04 -11.72
C GLY A 129 -49.34 -2.11 -10.71
N PRO A 130 -49.81 -0.96 -10.17
CA PRO A 130 -50.97 -0.93 -9.30
C PRO A 130 -52.25 -0.71 -10.10
N ASP A 131 -53.06 -1.77 -10.23
CA ASP A 131 -54.49 -1.65 -10.54
C ASP A 131 -55.28 -1.62 -9.21
N ALA A 132 -55.81 -0.44 -8.87
CA ALA A 132 -56.73 -0.26 -7.75
C ALA A 132 -58.05 0.30 -8.30
N PRO A 133 -59.20 -0.37 -8.07
CA PRO A 133 -60.45 0.01 -8.70
C PRO A 133 -61.08 1.26 -8.05
N ARG A 134 -61.68 2.10 -8.91
CA ARG A 134 -62.66 3.12 -8.50
C ARG A 134 -63.99 2.42 -8.21
N GLY A 135 -64.53 2.63 -7.01
CA GLY A 135 -65.86 2.20 -6.58
C GLY A 135 -66.23 2.90 -5.29
#